data_AF-A0A420XY11-F1
#
_entry.id   AF-A0A420XY11-F1
#
_cell.length_a   1.000
_cell.length_b   1.000
_cell.length_c   1.000
_cell.angle_alpha   90.00
_cell.angle_beta   90.00
_cell.angle_gamma   90.00
#
_symmetry.space_group_name_H-M   'P 1'
#
loop_
_entity.id
_entity.type
_entity.pdbx_description
1 polymer ?
#
loop_
_entity_poly.entity_id
_entity_poly.type
_entity_poly.pdbx_seq_one_letter_code
_entity_poly.pdbx_strand_id
1 'polypeptide(L)'
;MSFIARRALSTSARRFTASTPGGAGGQALKQETKRNPELMILGGVMVAAFAGAGYFWGRNPTSSTSEAPVKIAESGMPWEGEASSGKYSYHPAGDASASPRDAPSAINVVVIPDVNLPKHLHEKYNKWGKDGY
;
A
#
# COMPACT_ATOMS: atom_id res chain seq x y z
N MET A 1 16.31 -18.12 7.14
CA MET A 1 16.98 -16.92 6.57
C MET A 1 18.36 -17.33 6.03
N SER A 2 18.60 -17.15 4.73
CA SER A 2 19.79 -17.63 4.00
C SER A 2 21.10 -16.98 4.47
N PHE A 3 22.15 -17.80 4.67
CA PHE A 3 23.51 -17.35 5.01
C PHE A 3 24.20 -16.56 3.88
N ILE A 4 23.76 -16.77 2.64
CA ILE A 4 24.29 -16.08 1.46
C ILE A 4 23.91 -14.60 1.48
N ALA A 5 22.67 -14.30 1.88
CA ALA A 5 22.18 -12.92 2.03
C ALA A 5 22.95 -12.13 3.11
N ARG A 6 23.38 -12.80 4.19
CA ARG A 6 24.16 -12.17 5.28
C ARG A 6 25.57 -11.75 4.82
N ARG A 7 26.22 -12.52 3.95
CA ARG A 7 27.56 -12.19 3.42
C ARG A 7 27.55 -11.09 2.37
N ALA A 8 26.55 -11.06 1.50
CA ALA A 8 26.39 -10.01 0.48
C ALA A 8 26.11 -8.62 1.11
N LEU A 9 25.31 -8.58 2.17
CA LEU A 9 25.03 -7.33 2.90
C LEU A 9 26.25 -6.87 3.73
N SER A 10 27.00 -7.79 4.34
CA SER A 10 28.18 -7.46 5.16
C SER A 10 29.36 -6.90 4.35
N THR A 11 29.57 -7.40 3.13
CA THR A 11 30.64 -6.92 2.24
C THR A 11 30.32 -5.57 1.63
N SER A 12 29.06 -5.35 1.23
CA SER A 12 28.58 -4.06 0.71
C SER A 12 28.60 -2.96 1.78
N ALA A 13 28.17 -3.29 3.01
CA ALA A 13 28.22 -2.35 4.13
C ALA A 13 29.65 -1.92 4.48
N ARG A 14 30.62 -2.84 4.49
CA ARG A 14 32.04 -2.50 4.75
C ARG A 14 32.64 -1.58 3.69
N ARG A 15 32.30 -1.80 2.41
CA ARG A 15 32.75 -0.91 1.32
C ARG A 15 32.15 0.48 1.46
N PHE A 16 30.87 0.57 1.79
CA PHE A 16 30.21 1.86 2.06
C PHE A 16 30.85 2.60 3.24
N THR A 17 31.19 1.88 4.31
CA THR A 17 31.90 2.46 5.46
C THR A 17 33.32 2.91 5.13
N ALA A 18 34.02 2.23 4.22
CA ALA A 18 35.35 2.62 3.76
C ALA A 18 35.34 3.91 2.92
N SER A 19 34.24 4.18 2.21
CA SER A 19 33.99 5.41 1.44
C SER A 19 33.42 6.58 2.27
N THR A 20 33.16 6.39 3.57
CA THR A 20 32.68 7.45 4.47
C THR A 20 33.76 8.53 4.64
N PRO A 21 33.41 9.81 4.88
CA PRO A 21 34.37 10.91 5.04
C PRO A 21 35.48 10.70 6.08
N GLY A 22 35.26 9.83 7.07
CA GLY A 22 36.24 9.45 8.11
C GLY A 22 37.05 8.18 7.81
N GLY A 23 36.77 7.46 6.72
CA GLY A 23 37.48 6.25 6.29
C GLY A 23 38.57 6.52 5.25
N ALA A 24 39.26 5.46 4.80
CA ALA A 24 40.34 5.54 3.82
C ALA A 24 39.93 6.22 2.50
N GLY A 25 38.68 6.05 2.05
CA GLY A 25 38.15 6.72 0.86
C GLY A 25 37.97 8.23 1.05
N GLY A 26 37.61 8.69 2.25
CA GLY A 26 37.48 10.12 2.55
C GLY A 26 38.81 10.87 2.52
N GLN A 27 39.91 10.22 2.92
CA GLN A 27 41.26 10.81 2.85
C GLN A 27 41.76 10.90 1.40
N ALA A 28 41.55 9.84 0.61
CA ALA A 28 41.86 9.85 -0.82
C ALA A 28 41.06 10.93 -1.58
N LEU A 29 39.76 11.06 -1.29
CA LEU A 29 38.91 12.11 -1.86
C LEU A 29 39.39 13.52 -1.50
N LYS A 30 39.84 13.77 -0.27
CA LYS A 30 40.42 15.07 0.12
C LYS A 30 41.71 15.38 -0.65
N GLN A 31 42.54 14.38 -0.90
CA GLN A 31 43.78 14.55 -1.64
C GLN A 31 43.52 14.82 -3.14
N GLU A 32 42.57 14.09 -3.73
CA GLU A 32 42.11 14.29 -5.11
C GLU A 32 41.36 15.61 -5.29
N THR A 33 40.59 16.04 -4.29
CA THR A 33 39.88 17.33 -4.31
C THR A 33 40.84 18.52 -4.23
N LYS A 34 41.92 18.40 -3.44
CA LYS A 34 42.98 19.43 -3.42
C LYS A 34 43.70 19.54 -4.76
N ARG A 35 43.84 18.43 -5.48
CA ARG A 35 44.43 18.40 -6.82
C ARG A 35 43.47 18.92 -7.89
N ASN A 36 42.17 18.61 -7.77
CA ASN A 36 41.12 18.93 -8.73
C ASN A 36 39.93 19.61 -8.03
N PRO A 37 39.85 20.95 -8.02
CA PRO A 37 38.79 21.67 -7.31
C PRO A 37 37.38 21.43 -7.90
N GLU A 38 37.28 20.99 -9.15
CA GLU A 38 36.01 20.63 -9.80
C GLU A 38 35.29 19.46 -9.11
N LEU A 39 36.03 18.56 -8.47
CA LEU A 39 35.45 17.43 -7.72
C LEU A 39 34.62 17.91 -6.53
N MET A 40 34.95 19.06 -5.95
CA MET A 40 34.17 19.65 -4.86
C MET A 40 32.81 20.16 -5.35
N ILE A 41 32.79 20.78 -6.54
CA ILE A 41 31.57 21.27 -7.18
C ILE A 41 30.69 20.10 -7.58
N LEU A 42 31.26 19.09 -8.25
CA LEU A 42 30.55 17.88 -8.63
C LEU A 42 29.99 17.13 -7.42
N GLY A 43 30.80 16.99 -6.36
CA GLY A 43 30.37 16.39 -5.10
C GLY A 43 29.20 17.15 -4.47
N GLY A 44 29.25 18.49 -4.47
CA GLY A 44 28.16 19.33 -3.98
C GLY A 44 26.85 19.12 -4.75
N VAL A 45 26.92 19.09 -6.09
CA VAL A 45 25.73 18.86 -6.95
C VAL A 45 25.13 17.48 -6.71
N MET A 46 25.97 16.43 -6.60
CA MET A 46 25.50 15.08 -6.32
C MET A 46 24.80 15.00 -4.95
N VAL A 47 25.39 15.58 -3.91
CA VAL A 47 24.79 15.63 -2.57
C VAL A 47 23.44 16.35 -2.61
N ALA A 48 23.35 17.49 -3.31
CA ALA A 48 22.10 18.23 -3.46
C ALA A 48 21.02 17.42 -4.18
N ALA A 49 21.38 16.72 -5.27
CA ALA A 49 20.45 15.88 -6.03
C ALA A 49 19.91 14.72 -5.20
N PHE A 50 20.78 13.98 -4.52
CA PHE A 50 20.36 12.84 -3.68
C PHE A 50 19.60 13.28 -2.43
N ALA A 51 20.00 14.39 -1.79
CA ALA A 51 19.24 14.95 -0.67
C ALA A 51 17.86 15.44 -1.10
N GLY A 52 17.77 16.11 -2.26
CA GLY A 52 16.50 16.56 -2.83
C GLY A 52 15.56 15.41 -3.17
N ALA A 53 16.07 14.38 -3.85
CA ALA A 53 15.30 13.18 -4.16
C ALA A 53 14.85 12.44 -2.89
N GLY A 54 15.76 12.28 -1.92
CA GLY A 54 15.44 11.68 -0.62
C GLY A 54 14.38 12.47 0.16
N TYR A 55 14.46 13.80 0.18
CA TYR A 55 13.46 14.66 0.79
C TYR A 55 12.11 14.55 0.07
N PHE A 56 12.12 14.55 -1.26
CA PHE A 56 10.92 14.45 -2.08
C PHE A 56 10.20 13.11 -1.88
N TRP A 57 10.93 11.98 -1.91
CA TRP A 57 10.36 10.65 -1.65
C TRP A 57 9.97 10.44 -0.20
N GLY A 58 10.67 11.07 0.76
CA GLY A 58 10.26 11.05 2.16
C GLY A 58 8.95 11.78 2.42
N ARG A 59 8.70 12.89 1.69
CA ARG A 59 7.47 13.66 1.80
C ARG A 59 6.31 13.10 0.99
N ASN A 60 6.60 12.40 -0.10
CA ASN A 60 5.61 11.78 -0.97
C ASN A 60 5.77 10.25 -0.90
N PRO A 61 5.19 9.58 0.12
CA PRO A 61 5.24 8.13 0.18
C PRO A 61 4.61 7.58 -1.10
N THR A 62 5.40 6.85 -1.88
CA THR A 62 4.93 6.19 -3.10
C THR A 62 4.00 5.06 -2.68
N SER A 63 2.71 5.35 -2.50
CA SER A 63 1.69 4.32 -2.34
C SER A 63 1.50 3.63 -3.68
N SER A 64 1.60 2.30 -3.69
CA SER A 64 1.47 1.50 -4.90
C SER A 64 0.02 1.41 -5.41
N THR A 65 -0.95 2.00 -4.68
CA THR A 65 -2.36 1.98 -5.04
C THR A 65 -2.92 3.40 -5.16
N SER A 66 -3.59 3.67 -6.28
CA SER A 66 -4.36 4.89 -6.53
C SER A 66 -5.78 4.74 -5.96
N GLU A 67 -5.88 4.28 -4.72
CA GLU A 67 -7.14 4.20 -4.00
C GLU A 67 -7.18 5.34 -3.00
N ALA A 68 -8.19 6.21 -3.12
CA ALA A 68 -8.46 7.18 -2.08
C ALA A 68 -8.84 6.40 -0.81
N PRO A 69 -8.22 6.67 0.35
CA PRO A 69 -8.58 5.98 1.58
C PRO A 69 -10.03 6.31 1.92
N VAL A 70 -10.90 5.32 1.77
CA VAL A 70 -12.33 5.45 2.09
C VAL A 70 -12.45 5.54 3.61
N LYS A 71 -12.90 6.69 4.11
CA LYS A 71 -13.11 6.89 5.55
C LYS A 71 -14.37 6.15 5.99
N ILE A 72 -14.22 5.31 7.00
CA ILE A 72 -15.34 4.72 7.74
C ILE A 72 -16.01 5.85 8.53
N ALA A 73 -17.35 5.90 8.56
CA ALA A 73 -18.07 6.90 9.36
C ALA A 73 -17.83 6.68 10.86
N GLU A 74 -17.93 7.72 11.68
CA GLU A 74 -17.62 7.69 13.13
C GLU A 74 -18.46 6.64 13.90
N SER A 75 -19.72 6.42 13.50
CA SER A 75 -20.59 5.34 13.99
C SER A 75 -20.86 4.27 12.92
N GLY A 76 -20.02 4.21 11.89
CA GLY A 76 -20.18 3.32 10.74
C GLY A 76 -19.70 1.90 10.99
N MET A 77 -19.19 1.59 12.18
CA MET A 77 -18.84 0.23 12.56
C MET A 77 -20.10 -0.54 12.98
N PRO A 78 -20.28 -1.81 12.55
CA PRO A 78 -21.51 -2.57 12.81
C PRO A 78 -21.89 -2.73 14.29
N TRP A 79 -20.93 -2.58 15.20
CA TRP A 79 -21.11 -2.74 16.64
C TRP A 79 -21.23 -1.42 17.41
N GLU A 80 -21.03 -0.26 16.77
CA GLU A 80 -21.02 1.06 17.43
C GLU A 80 -22.32 1.85 17.21
N GLY A 81 -23.18 1.44 16.28
CA GLY A 81 -24.42 2.14 15.94
C GLY A 81 -25.67 1.25 15.86
N GLU A 82 -26.83 1.90 15.71
CA GLU A 82 -28.18 1.33 15.47
C GLU A 82 -28.33 0.54 14.15
N ALA A 83 -27.23 0.04 13.59
CA ALA A 83 -27.22 -0.66 12.32
C ALA A 83 -27.83 -2.07 12.47
N SER A 84 -29.16 -2.12 12.42
CA SER A 84 -30.00 -3.33 12.41
C SER A 84 -29.61 -4.38 11.35
N SER A 85 -28.69 -4.07 10.43
CA SER A 85 -28.30 -4.92 9.31
C SER A 85 -26.87 -5.46 9.37
N GLY A 86 -26.08 -5.13 10.40
CA GLY A 86 -24.70 -5.64 10.58
C GLY A 86 -23.70 -5.20 9.49
N LYS A 87 -24.06 -4.20 8.67
CA LYS A 87 -23.20 -3.64 7.62
C LYS A 87 -22.41 -2.45 8.18
N TYR A 88 -21.21 -2.23 7.65
CA TYR A 88 -20.46 -1.01 7.93
C TYR A 88 -20.91 0.12 7.00
N SER A 89 -20.80 1.36 7.45
CA SER A 89 -21.11 2.56 6.66
C SER A 89 -19.84 3.36 6.38
N TYR A 90 -19.74 3.90 5.17
CA TYR A 90 -18.54 4.60 4.70
C TYR A 90 -18.89 5.90 3.98
N HIS A 91 -17.94 6.83 3.96
CA HIS A 91 -18.07 8.05 3.17
C HIS A 91 -17.64 7.81 1.72
N PRO A 92 -18.54 7.93 0.74
CA PRO A 92 -18.17 7.74 -0.66
C PRO A 92 -17.08 8.74 -1.06
N ALA A 93 -16.11 8.30 -1.86
CA ALA A 93 -14.93 9.07 -2.27
C ALA A 93 -14.05 9.63 -1.12
N GLY A 94 -14.25 9.19 0.13
CA GLY A 94 -13.50 9.68 1.29
C GLY A 94 -13.90 11.09 1.76
N ASP A 95 -15.03 11.62 1.25
CA ASP A 95 -15.55 12.94 1.63
C ASP A 95 -16.41 12.84 2.90
N ALA A 96 -15.89 13.37 4.01
CA ALA A 96 -16.55 13.37 5.31
C ALA A 96 -17.82 14.25 5.35
N SER A 97 -18.03 15.14 4.37
CA SER A 97 -19.23 15.97 4.27
C SER A 97 -20.40 15.28 3.57
N ALA A 98 -20.12 14.21 2.82
CA ALA A 98 -21.15 13.41 2.16
C ALA A 98 -21.84 12.47 3.17
N SER A 99 -23.14 12.24 2.99
CA SER A 99 -23.89 11.28 3.81
C SER A 99 -23.26 9.88 3.74
N PRO A 100 -23.02 9.21 4.88
CA PRO A 100 -22.52 7.83 4.89
C PRO A 100 -23.41 6.89 4.07
N ARG A 101 -22.79 6.00 3.29
CA ARG A 101 -23.49 4.93 2.57
C ARG A 101 -23.16 3.57 3.17
N ASP A 102 -24.14 2.69 3.14
CA ASP A 102 -23.96 1.33 3.62
C ASP A 102 -23.16 0.50 2.62
N ALA A 103 -22.32 -0.37 3.17
CA ALA A 103 -21.59 -1.34 2.38
C ALA A 103 -22.55 -2.27 1.60
N PRO A 104 -22.17 -2.70 0.37
CA PRO A 104 -22.86 -3.80 -0.27
C PRO A 104 -22.85 -5.03 0.66
N SER A 105 -23.94 -5.80 0.69
CA SER A 105 -24.02 -6.99 1.55
C SER A 105 -22.97 -8.02 1.17
N ALA A 106 -22.41 -8.71 2.17
CA ALA A 106 -21.44 -9.79 1.97
C ALA A 106 -22.00 -10.98 1.17
N ILE A 107 -23.33 -11.11 1.08
CA ILE A 107 -24.02 -12.13 0.30
C ILE A 107 -24.80 -11.44 -0.80
N ASN A 108 -24.49 -11.79 -2.05
CA ASN A 108 -25.29 -11.43 -3.22
C ASN A 108 -26.20 -12.61 -3.56
N VAL A 109 -27.51 -12.46 -3.37
CA VAL A 109 -28.52 -13.44 -3.82
C VAL A 109 -29.12 -12.91 -5.12
N VAL A 110 -28.69 -13.46 -6.25
CA VAL A 110 -29.29 -13.19 -7.54
C VAL A 110 -30.31 -14.27 -7.83
N VAL A 111 -31.59 -13.91 -7.77
CA VAL A 111 -32.68 -14.78 -8.23
C VAL A 111 -32.80 -14.57 -9.74
N ILE A 112 -32.57 -15.63 -10.51
CA ILE A 112 -32.73 -15.62 -11.96
C ILE A 112 -34.13 -16.16 -12.27
N PRO A 113 -35.07 -15.32 -12.74
CA PRO A 113 -36.38 -15.79 -13.18
C PRO A 113 -36.24 -16.56 -14.52
N ASP A 114 -37.10 -17.56 -14.71
CA ASP A 114 -37.26 -18.30 -15.97
C ASP A 114 -36.00 -18.98 -16.51
N VAL A 115 -35.50 -19.95 -15.75
CA VAL A 115 -34.46 -20.88 -16.18
C VAL A 115 -35.06 -22.07 -16.93
N ASN A 116 -34.62 -22.30 -18.17
CA ASN A 116 -34.98 -23.50 -18.95
C ASN A 116 -34.12 -24.70 -18.51
N LEU A 117 -34.25 -25.10 -17.24
CA LEU A 117 -33.53 -26.23 -16.67
C LEU A 117 -34.36 -27.53 -16.75
N PRO A 118 -33.74 -28.70 -17.01
CA PRO A 118 -34.40 -29.98 -16.88
C PRO A 118 -35.05 -30.15 -15.49
N LYS A 119 -36.26 -30.72 -15.44
CA LYS A 119 -37.11 -30.83 -14.23
C LYS A 119 -36.37 -31.38 -12.99
N HIS A 120 -35.48 -32.37 -13.18
CA HIS A 120 -34.72 -32.97 -12.09
C HIS A 120 -33.71 -32.00 -11.41
N LEU A 121 -33.14 -31.06 -12.15
CA LEU A 121 -32.25 -30.04 -11.58
C LEU A 121 -33.05 -28.90 -10.94
N HIS A 122 -34.17 -28.53 -11.57
CA HIS A 122 -35.08 -27.54 -11.04
C HIS A 122 -35.58 -27.96 -9.64
N GLU A 123 -36.06 -29.19 -9.50
CA GLU A 123 -36.51 -29.70 -8.20
C GLU A 123 -35.38 -29.86 -7.18
N LYS A 124 -34.13 -30.13 -7.59
CA LYS A 124 -33.00 -30.29 -6.66
C LYS A 124 -32.51 -28.97 -6.07
N TYR A 125 -32.36 -27.94 -6.91
CA TYR A 125 -31.75 -26.66 -6.53
C TYR A 125 -32.76 -25.55 -6.22
N ASN A 126 -34.03 -25.72 -6.56
CA ASN A 126 -35.07 -24.77 -6.17
C ASN A 126 -35.35 -24.87 -4.66
N LYS A 127 -35.28 -23.72 -4.00
CA LYS A 127 -35.57 -23.54 -2.57
C LYS A 127 -37.00 -23.04 -2.32
N TRP A 128 -37.67 -22.46 -3.32
CA TRP A 128 -39.02 -21.90 -3.18
C TRP A 128 -40.10 -22.92 -3.54
N GLY A 129 -41.13 -23.05 -2.68
CA GLY A 129 -42.30 -23.91 -2.93
C GLY A 129 -42.19 -25.36 -2.43
N LYS A 130 -41.32 -25.64 -1.45
CA LYS A 130 -41.25 -26.95 -0.77
C LYS A 130 -41.66 -26.79 0.69
N ASP A 131 -42.39 -27.77 1.23
CA ASP A 131 -42.84 -27.75 2.62
C ASP A 131 -41.64 -27.77 3.59
N GLY A 132 -41.50 -26.71 4.39
CA GLY A 132 -40.49 -26.59 5.44
C GLY A 132 -39.46 -25.46 5.28
N TYR A 133 -39.63 -24.55 4.31
CA TYR A 133 -38.97 -23.24 4.24
C TYR A 133 -39.98 -22.11 4.06
#